data_AF-A0A183L837-F1
#
_entry.id   AF-A0A183L837-F1
#
_cell.length_a   1.000
_cell.length_b   1.000
_cell.length_c   1.000
_cell.angle_alpha   90.00
_cell.angle_beta   90.00
_cell.angle_gamma   90.00
#
_symmetry.space_group_name_H-M   'P 1'
#
loop_
_entity.id
_entity.type
_entity.pdbx_description
1 polymer ?
#
loop_
_entity_poly.entity_id
_entity_poly.type
_entity_poly.pdbx_seq_one_letter_code
_entity_poly.pdbx_strand_id
1 'polypeptide(L)' 'MKQLYDRTKKLAGKYSKPERPVKDKEGKPITEIQQQRNRWVYFEELRNRPAPMNPPDIEEAHADLPIDVNPPT' A
#
# COMPACT_ATOMS: atom_id res chain seq x y z
N MET A 1 11.81 -11.82 4.36
CA MET A 1 11.58 -11.06 3.10
C MET A 1 10.64 -11.74 2.12
N LYS A 2 10.83 -13.02 1.77
CA LYS A 2 10.01 -13.71 0.75
C LYS A 2 8.51 -13.80 1.09
N GLN A 3 8.17 -14.09 2.35
CA GLN A 3 6.77 -14.22 2.79
C GLN A 3 5.95 -12.92 2.68
N LEU A 4 6.58 -11.78 2.95
CA LEU A 4 5.96 -10.46 2.81
C LEU A 4 5.67 -10.16 1.34
N TYR A 5 6.65 -10.38 0.46
CA TYR A 5 6.48 -10.25 -0.98
C TYR A 5 5.36 -11.15 -1.53
N ASP A 6 5.33 -12.42 -1.10
CA ASP A 6 4.33 -13.39 -1.53
C ASP A 6 2.92 -13.03 -1.04
N ARG A 7 2.79 -12.50 0.19
CA ARG A 7 1.51 -12.06 0.77
C ARG A 7 0.97 -10.80 0.07
N THR A 8 1.83 -9.80 -0.18
CA THR A 8 1.43 -8.57 -0.89
C THR A 8 1.04 -8.87 -2.33
N LYS A 9 1.74 -9.78 -3.01
CA LYS A 9 1.40 -10.26 -4.35
C LYS A 9 0.03 -10.96 -4.38
N LYS A 10 -0.28 -11.77 -3.36
CA LYS A 10 -1.56 -12.47 -3.25
C LYS A 10 -2.73 -11.51 -3.00
N LEU A 11 -2.53 -10.45 -2.21
CA LEU A 11 -3.55 -9.41 -1.96
C LEU A 11 -3.77 -8.52 -3.20
N ALA A 12 -2.71 -8.11 -3.87
CA ALA A 12 -2.80 -7.35 -5.13
C ALA A 12 -3.53 -8.14 -6.24
N GLY A 13 -3.37 -9.46 -6.27
CA GLY A 13 -4.10 -10.33 -7.21
C GLY A 13 -5.61 -10.43 -6.95
N LYS A 14 -6.07 -10.22 -5.70
CA LYS A 14 -7.50 -10.24 -5.34
C LYS A 14 -8.24 -8.94 -5.67
N TYR A 15 -7.54 -7.80 -5.72
CA TYR A 15 -8.10 -6.46 -5.96
C TYR A 15 -7.57 -5.81 -7.25
N SER A 16 -7.11 -6.62 -8.21
CA SER A 16 -6.38 -6.12 -9.39
C SER A 16 -7.26 -5.54 -10.49
N LYS A 17 -8.59 -5.67 -10.39
CA LYS A 17 -9.53 -5.20 -11.42
C LYS A 17 -10.62 -4.36 -10.76
N PRO A 18 -10.70 -3.04 -11.01
CA PRO A 18 -11.96 -2.34 -10.82
C PRO A 18 -13.04 -3.00 -11.68
N GLU A 19 -14.25 -3.13 -11.14
CA GLU A 19 -15.39 -3.81 -11.77
C GLU A 19 -15.86 -3.11 -13.07
N ARG A 20 -15.44 -1.86 -13.31
CA ARG A 20 -15.68 -1.10 -14.55
C ARG A 20 -14.46 -0.27 -14.97
N PRO A 21 -13.97 -0.36 -16.23
CA PRO A 21 -12.93 0.53 -16.75
C PRO A 21 -13.51 1.92 -17.09
N VAL A 22 -12.95 2.98 -16.51
CA VAL A 22 -13.21 4.39 -16.91
C VAL A 22 -12.45 4.68 -18.20
N LYS A 23 -13.01 5.45 -19.16
CA LYS A 23 -12.43 5.71 -20.50
C LYS A 23 -12.09 7.19 -20.74
N ASP A 24 -11.07 7.47 -21.58
CA ASP A 24 -10.70 8.80 -22.07
C ASP A 24 -11.66 9.29 -23.13
N LYS A 25 -11.40 10.53 -23.56
CA LYS A 25 -12.13 11.27 -24.58
C LYS A 25 -12.06 10.61 -25.96
N GLU A 26 -11.11 9.69 -26.18
CA GLU A 26 -11.01 8.84 -27.36
C GLU A 26 -11.64 7.43 -27.14
N GLY A 27 -12.25 7.19 -25.98
CA GLY A 27 -12.87 5.92 -25.60
C GLY A 27 -11.91 4.87 -25.04
N LYS A 28 -10.65 5.20 -24.74
CA LYS A 28 -9.64 4.26 -24.21
C LYS A 28 -9.67 4.21 -22.68
N PRO A 29 -9.63 3.04 -22.05
CA PRO A 29 -9.65 2.96 -20.59
C PRO A 29 -8.51 3.74 -19.90
N ILE A 30 -8.82 4.75 -19.09
CA ILE A 30 -7.87 5.45 -18.22
C ILE A 30 -8.29 5.36 -16.76
N THR A 31 -7.34 5.06 -15.89
CA THR A 31 -6.69 6.05 -14.99
C THR A 31 -6.15 5.38 -13.74
N GLU A 32 -6.80 4.34 -13.23
CA GLU A 32 -6.35 3.68 -12.00
C GLU A 32 -4.95 3.07 -12.17
N ILE A 33 -4.69 2.39 -13.29
CA ILE A 33 -3.41 1.69 -13.54
C ILE A 33 -2.26 2.69 -13.79
N GLN A 34 -2.51 3.75 -14.55
CA GLN A 34 -1.50 4.78 -14.83
C GLN A 34 -1.17 5.59 -13.56
N GLN A 35 -2.19 5.97 -12.79
CA GLN A 35 -1.98 6.67 -11.52
C GLN A 35 -1.35 5.76 -10.46
N GLN A 36 -1.75 4.49 -10.38
CA GLN A 36 -1.14 3.53 -9.47
C GLN A 36 0.31 3.23 -9.84
N ARG A 37 0.67 3.21 -11.13
CA ARG A 37 2.07 3.14 -11.58
C ARG A 37 2.85 4.38 -11.17
N ASN A 38 2.33 5.58 -11.40
CA ASN A 38 3.02 6.81 -10.97
C ASN A 38 3.19 6.86 -9.45
N ARG A 39 2.19 6.40 -8.69
CA ARG A 39 2.26 6.28 -7.24
C ARG A 39 3.28 5.23 -6.81
N TRP A 40 3.41 4.12 -7.54
CA TRP A 40 4.41 3.09 -7.28
C TRP A 40 5.83 3.59 -7.53
N VAL A 41 6.05 4.38 -8.59
CA VAL A 41 7.34 5.01 -8.88
C VAL A 41 7.75 5.95 -7.74
N TYR A 42 6.83 6.77 -7.24
CA TYR A 42 7.07 7.62 -6.07
C TYR A 42 7.45 6.81 -4.81
N PHE A 43 6.79 5.67 -4.56
CA PHE A 43 7.13 4.80 -3.42
C PHE A 43 8.47 4.06 -3.60
N GLU A 44 8.82 3.65 -4.82
CA GLU A 44 10.14 3.07 -5.13
C GLU A 44 11.24 4.11 -4.90
N GLU A 45 11.05 5.35 -5.34
CA GLU A 45 11.99 6.46 -5.08
C GLU A 45 12.16 6.72 -3.58
N LEU A 46 11.04 6.74 -2.84
CA LEU A 46 11.06 6.92 -1.38
C LEU A 46 11.77 5.76 -0.65
N ARG A 47 11.62 4.52 -1.14
CA ARG A 47 12.24 3.32 -0.57
C ARG A 47 13.73 3.19 -0.91
N ASN A 48 14.15 3.68 -2.08
CA ASN A 48 15.54 3.66 -2.52
C ASN A 48 16.34 4.87 -1.99
N ARG A 49 15.67 5.85 -1.37
CA ARG A 49 16.32 6.97 -0.69
C ARG A 49 17.14 6.46 0.50
N PRO A 50 18.37 6.95 0.70
CA PRO A 50 19.16 6.63 1.89
C PRO A 50 18.41 7.05 3.17
N ALA A 51 18.56 6.25 4.23
CA ALA A 51 17.93 6.55 5.50
C ALA A 51 18.33 7.96 5.97
N PRO A 52 17.37 8.79 6.43
CA PRO A 52 17.70 10.09 6.99
C PRO A 52 18.68 9.89 8.16
N MET A 53 19.74 10.70 8.19
CA MET A 53 20.82 10.59 9.19
C MET A 53 20.31 10.83 10.62
N ASN A 54 19.24 11.60 10.74
CA ASN A 54 18.52 11.76 11.98
C ASN A 54 17.30 10.83 11.93
N PRO A 55 17.19 9.85 12.83
CA PRO A 55 15.94 9.12 12.96
C PRO A 55 14.83 10.13 13.30
N PRO A 56 13.61 9.95 12.75
CA PRO A 56 12.48 10.73 13.22
C PRO A 56 12.31 10.46 14.72
N ASP A 57 12.10 11.54 15.48
CA ASP A 57 11.75 11.47 16.90
C ASP A 57 10.33 10.92 16.98
N ILE A 58 10.23 9.59 17.06
CA ILE A 58 8.97 8.87 17.21
C ILE A 58 8.82 8.66 18.71
N GLU A 59 7.92 9.42 19.33
CA GLU A 59 7.49 9.15 20.70
C GLU A 59 7.00 7.70 20.76
N GLU A 60 7.63 6.91 21.63
CA GLU A 60 7.23 5.53 21.87
C GLU A 60 5.76 5.53 22.29
N ALA A 61 4.91 4.80 21.56
CA ALA A 61 3.52 4.66 21.93
C ALA A 61 3.44 3.92 23.27
N HIS A 62 3.46 4.66 24.37
CA HIS A 62 3.21 4.15 25.71
C HIS A 62 1.72 3.84 25.88
N ALA A 63 1.25 2.82 25.17
CA ALA A 63 -0.08 2.26 25.40
C ALA A 63 -0.12 0.81 24.91
N ASP A 64 0.14 -0.12 25.85
CA ASP A 64 -0.47 -1.44 25.79
C ASP A 64 -1.98 -1.26 25.98
N LEU A 65 -2.68 -0.91 24.89
CA LEU A 65 -4.13 -0.88 24.91
C LEU A 65 -4.61 -2.32 25.14
N PRO A 66 -5.42 -2.59 26.18
CA PRO A 66 -5.93 -3.92 26.42
C PRO A 66 -6.86 -4.30 25.26
N ILE A 67 -6.39 -5.20 24.39
CA ILE A 67 -7.21 -5.81 23.36
C ILE A 67 -8.06 -6.86 24.06
N ASP A 68 -9.38 -6.69 24.01
CA ASP A 68 -10.31 -7.71 24.46
C ASP A 68 -10.22 -8.93 23.51
N VAL A 69 -9.64 -10.01 24.02
CA VAL A 69 -9.47 -11.29 23.30
C VAL A 69 -10.67 -12.22 23.47
N ASN A 70 -11.73 -11.78 24.14
CA ASN A 70 -12.90 -12.61 24.33
C ASN A 70 -13.64 -12.81 23.00
N PRO A 71 -14.05 -14.05 22.69
CA PRO A 71 -14.88 -14.31 21.52
C PRO A 71 -16.23 -13.59 21.67
N PRO A 72 -16.76 -12.98 20.61
CA PRO A 72 -18.10 -12.40 20.63
C PRO A 72 -19.13 -13.49 20.92
N THR A 73 -20.10 -13.18 21.80
CA THR A 73 -21.23 -14.06 22.14
C THR A 73 -22.28 -14.04 21.04
#